data_AF-A0A2V4AHL5-F1
#
_entry.id   AF-A0A2V4AHL5-F1
#
_cell.length_a   1.000
_cell.length_b   1.000
_cell.length_c   1.000
_cell.angle_alpha   90.00
_cell.angle_beta   90.00
_cell.angle_gamma   90.00
#
_symmetry.space_group_name_H-M   'P 1'
#
loop_
_entity.id
_entity.type
_entity.pdbx_description
1 polymer ?
#
loop_
_entity_poly.entity_id
_entity_poly.type
_entity_poly.pdbx_seq_one_letter_code
_entity_poly.pdbx_strand_id
1 'polypeptide(L)'
;MDTDVAPTTTPAVDRQLAERLGILIARFVRDLAEAPALPPGRQLADALASRVLAELGEPAPPGDGDDLADRILAYCLANLADPELSVETVAGAHGISTRYLQKVLRRRKIRLWAWIRSRRLERIRDDLRDPRLAHRTVSAVAARWGVTDATHLSRALKAEFGRTATQIRHGSRPSGRLS
;
A
#
# COMPACT_ATOMS: atom_id res chain seq x y z
N MET A 1 5.61 -15.52 -64.16
CA MET A 1 4.90 -14.22 -64.15
C MET A 1 3.74 -14.39 -63.22
N ASP A 2 3.91 -13.91 -61.99
CA ASP A 2 3.42 -12.58 -61.55
C ASP A 2 1.97 -12.76 -61.05
N THR A 3 1.57 -12.39 -59.83
CA THR A 3 2.21 -11.57 -58.79
C THR A 3 1.46 -11.88 -57.49
N ASP A 4 2.22 -11.88 -56.40
CA ASP A 4 1.76 -11.63 -55.04
C ASP A 4 1.01 -10.28 -54.94
N VAL A 5 -0.20 -10.29 -54.39
CA VAL A 5 -0.80 -9.16 -53.66
C VAL A 5 -1.58 -9.75 -52.48
N ALA A 6 -0.96 -9.72 -51.31
CA ALA A 6 -1.64 -9.87 -50.03
C ALA A 6 -2.65 -8.71 -49.82
N PRO A 7 -3.92 -8.99 -49.46
CA PRO A 7 -4.77 -7.95 -48.91
C PRO A 7 -4.34 -7.67 -47.46
N THR A 8 -3.79 -6.49 -47.26
CA THR A 8 -3.74 -5.83 -45.96
C THR A 8 -5.18 -5.42 -45.61
N THR A 9 -5.79 -6.06 -44.61
CA THR A 9 -7.04 -5.57 -44.03
C THR A 9 -6.94 -5.63 -42.51
N THR A 10 -6.71 -4.44 -41.94
CA THR A 10 -7.21 -3.88 -40.68
C THR A 10 -7.64 -4.86 -39.58
N PRO A 11 -7.13 -4.74 -38.32
CA PRO A 11 -7.57 -5.59 -37.23
C PRO A 11 -9.07 -5.41 -37.00
N ALA A 12 -9.83 -6.46 -37.35
CA ALA A 12 -11.22 -6.59 -36.97
C ALA A 12 -11.29 -6.49 -35.45
N VAL A 13 -11.94 -5.44 -34.96
CA VAL A 13 -12.38 -5.36 -33.57
C VAL A 13 -13.12 -6.66 -33.29
N ASP A 14 -12.60 -7.42 -32.34
CA ASP A 14 -13.01 -8.78 -32.02
C ASP A 14 -14.54 -8.85 -31.89
N ARG A 15 -15.19 -9.65 -32.75
CA ARG A 15 -16.65 -9.83 -32.75
C ARG A 15 -17.16 -10.26 -31.36
N GLN A 16 -16.32 -11.00 -30.64
CA GLN A 16 -16.56 -11.43 -29.27
C GLN A 16 -16.57 -10.26 -28.27
N LEU A 17 -15.80 -9.20 -28.54
CA LEU A 17 -15.82 -7.96 -27.75
C LEU A 17 -17.11 -7.18 -27.99
N ALA A 18 -17.58 -7.10 -29.23
CA ALA A 18 -18.85 -6.45 -29.58
C ALA A 18 -20.07 -7.16 -28.95
N GLU A 19 -20.08 -8.51 -28.96
CA GLU A 19 -21.14 -9.32 -28.35
C GLU A 19 -21.16 -9.18 -26.83
N ARG A 20 -19.99 -9.17 -26.19
CA ARG A 20 -19.88 -8.96 -24.73
C ARG A 20 -20.30 -7.54 -24.32
N LEU A 21 -19.98 -6.53 -25.12
CA LEU A 21 -20.44 -5.16 -24.91
C LEU A 21 -21.95 -5.03 -25.07
N GLY A 22 -22.55 -5.74 -26.03
CA GLY A 22 -24.01 -5.76 -26.22
C GLY A 22 -24.78 -6.29 -25.01
N ILE A 23 -24.30 -7.38 -24.39
CA ILE A 23 -24.89 -7.94 -23.17
C ILE A 23 -24.78 -6.96 -22.00
N LEU A 24 -23.66 -6.24 -21.92
CA LEU A 24 -23.38 -5.26 -20.86
C LEU A 24 -24.30 -4.03 -20.97
N ILE A 25 -24.49 -3.51 -22.18
CA ILE A 25 -25.38 -2.38 -22.46
C ILE A 25 -26.85 -2.77 -22.19
N ALA A 26 -27.26 -3.98 -22.59
CA ALA A 26 -28.62 -4.45 -22.37
C ALA A 26 -28.96 -4.67 -20.88
N ARG A 27 -27.98 -5.07 -20.06
CA ARG A 27 -28.14 -5.14 -18.60
C ARG A 27 -28.17 -3.76 -17.97
N PHE A 28 -27.29 -2.86 -18.41
CA PHE A 28 -27.23 -1.48 -17.95
C PHE A 28 -28.54 -0.69 -18.15
N VAL A 29 -29.18 -0.82 -19.32
CA VAL A 29 -30.46 -0.15 -19.61
C VAL A 29 -31.58 -0.68 -18.72
N ARG A 30 -31.55 -1.98 -18.37
CA ARG A 30 -32.55 -2.61 -17.51
C ARG A 30 -32.43 -2.12 -16.07
N ASP A 31 -31.22 -2.08 -15.55
CA ASP A 31 -30.96 -1.66 -14.16
C ASP A 31 -31.22 -0.16 -13.94
N LEU A 32 -30.99 0.67 -14.97
CA LEU A 32 -31.36 2.09 -14.93
C LEU A 32 -32.88 2.32 -14.93
N ALA A 33 -33.64 1.44 -15.57
CA ALA A 33 -35.09 1.53 -15.60
C ALA A 33 -35.74 1.09 -14.27
N GLU A 34 -35.04 0.28 -13.47
CA GLU A 34 -35.54 -0.27 -12.20
C GLU A 34 -35.09 0.52 -10.95
N ALA A 35 -34.24 1.54 -11.10
CA ALA A 35 -33.74 2.33 -9.97
C ALA A 35 -34.81 3.31 -9.43
N PRO A 36 -35.17 3.27 -8.13
CA PRO A 36 -36.33 4.00 -7.60
C PRO A 36 -36.17 5.53 -7.51
N ALA A 37 -35.01 6.09 -7.83
CA ALA A 37 -34.78 7.51 -8.13
C ALA A 37 -33.33 7.72 -8.62
N LEU A 38 -33.11 8.58 -9.62
CA LEU A 38 -31.76 8.98 -10.02
C LEU A 38 -31.13 9.88 -8.95
N PRO A 39 -29.98 9.53 -8.35
CA PRO A 39 -29.25 10.41 -7.45
C PRO A 39 -28.63 11.60 -8.22
N PRO A 40 -28.41 12.75 -7.55
CA PRO A 40 -27.87 13.95 -8.22
C PRO A 40 -26.51 13.68 -8.88
N GLY A 41 -26.29 14.30 -10.04
CA GLY A 41 -25.37 13.83 -11.10
C GLY A 41 -23.91 13.52 -10.71
N ARG A 42 -23.42 14.01 -9.57
CA ARG A 42 -22.07 13.70 -9.06
C ARG A 42 -21.97 12.34 -8.37
N GLN A 43 -23.02 11.91 -7.68
CA GLN A 43 -23.06 10.59 -7.01
C GLN A 43 -23.28 9.45 -8.01
N LEU A 44 -23.96 9.74 -9.11
CA LEU A 44 -24.11 8.82 -10.23
C LEU A 44 -22.77 8.59 -10.94
N ALA A 45 -21.98 9.66 -11.14
CA ALA A 45 -20.66 9.57 -11.76
C ALA A 45 -19.66 8.73 -10.94
N ASP A 46 -19.65 8.86 -9.60
CA ASP A 46 -18.76 8.09 -8.72
C ASP A 46 -19.14 6.60 -8.64
N ALA A 47 -20.44 6.29 -8.56
CA ALA A 47 -20.92 4.90 -8.57
C ALA A 47 -20.68 4.20 -9.93
N LEU A 48 -20.74 4.95 -11.03
CA LEU A 48 -20.42 4.47 -12.38
C LEU A 48 -18.91 4.25 -12.57
N ALA A 49 -18.08 5.17 -12.07
CA ALA A 49 -16.64 5.06 -12.14
C ALA A 49 -16.16 3.82 -11.38
N SER A 50 -16.53 3.64 -10.11
CA SER A 50 -16.13 2.47 -9.31
C SER A 50 -16.53 1.13 -9.93
N ARG A 51 -17.63 1.07 -10.69
CA ARG A 51 -18.08 -0.19 -11.33
C ARG A 51 -17.49 -0.46 -12.71
N VAL A 52 -17.21 0.57 -13.51
CA VAL A 52 -16.44 0.41 -14.77
C VAL A 52 -14.98 0.08 -14.48
N LEU A 53 -14.44 0.57 -13.36
CA LEU A 53 -13.10 0.30 -12.87
C LEU A 53 -12.89 -1.10 -12.31
N ALA A 54 -13.88 -1.59 -11.54
CA ALA A 54 -13.89 -2.95 -10.99
C ALA A 54 -13.82 -4.03 -12.09
N GLU A 55 -14.35 -3.73 -13.28
CA GLU A 55 -14.48 -4.71 -14.36
C GLU A 55 -13.38 -4.64 -15.45
N LEU A 56 -12.61 -3.53 -15.53
CA LEU A 56 -11.57 -3.33 -16.57
C LEU A 56 -10.11 -3.32 -16.07
N GLY A 57 -9.85 -3.32 -14.76
CA GLY A 57 -8.49 -3.18 -14.23
C GLY A 57 -8.07 -1.70 -14.09
N GLU A 58 -8.00 -1.27 -12.83
CA GLU A 58 -8.41 0.07 -12.35
C GLU A 58 -7.52 1.31 -12.66
N PRO A 59 -8.09 2.43 -13.17
CA PRO A 59 -7.54 3.79 -13.04
C PRO A 59 -8.30 4.75 -12.07
N ALA A 60 -7.99 4.73 -10.78
CA ALA A 60 -8.50 5.73 -9.83
C ALA A 60 -8.10 7.18 -10.20
N PRO A 61 -8.92 8.20 -9.86
CA PRO A 61 -8.75 9.57 -10.34
C PRO A 61 -7.46 10.27 -9.86
N PRO A 62 -6.89 11.17 -10.67
CA PRO A 62 -5.72 11.97 -10.29
C PRO A 62 -6.11 13.01 -9.23
N GLY A 63 -5.49 12.92 -8.05
CA GLY A 63 -5.77 13.74 -6.87
C GLY A 63 -6.13 12.89 -5.64
N ASP A 64 -6.75 11.73 -5.86
CA ASP A 64 -7.23 10.84 -4.78
C ASP A 64 -6.12 9.89 -4.29
N GLY A 65 -5.15 9.58 -5.15
CA GLY A 65 -4.04 8.69 -4.81
C GLY A 65 -3.06 9.24 -3.78
N ASP A 66 -2.89 10.57 -3.71
CA ASP A 66 -2.03 11.18 -2.70
C ASP A 66 -2.71 11.22 -1.33
N ASP A 67 -3.97 11.67 -1.28
CA ASP A 67 -4.79 11.59 -0.07
C ASP A 67 -4.91 10.14 0.44
N LEU A 68 -5.14 9.18 -0.46
CA LEU A 68 -5.20 7.77 -0.11
C LEU A 68 -3.85 7.25 0.42
N ALA A 69 -2.73 7.64 -0.19
CA ALA A 69 -1.42 7.26 0.32
C ALA A 69 -1.17 7.83 1.73
N ASP A 70 -1.59 9.06 2.00
CA ASP A 70 -1.50 9.66 3.33
C ASP A 70 -2.39 8.92 4.34
N ARG A 71 -3.62 8.58 3.99
CA ARG A 71 -4.51 7.75 4.82
C ARG A 71 -3.93 6.37 5.10
N ILE A 72 -3.36 5.71 4.10
CA ILE A 72 -2.68 4.41 4.25
C ILE A 72 -1.52 4.51 5.24
N LEU A 73 -0.65 5.51 5.08
CA LEU A 73 0.50 5.69 5.97
C LEU A 73 0.06 6.04 7.39
N ALA A 74 -0.97 6.89 7.55
CA ALA A 74 -1.55 7.22 8.85
C ALA A 74 -2.13 5.99 9.56
N TYR A 75 -2.86 5.13 8.83
CA TYR A 75 -3.34 3.86 9.37
C TYR A 75 -2.18 2.98 9.84
N CYS A 76 -1.11 2.88 9.04
CA CYS A 76 0.06 2.10 9.43
C CYS A 76 0.76 2.67 10.67
N LEU A 77 0.84 4.00 10.83
CA LEU A 77 1.40 4.64 12.03
C LEU A 77 0.60 4.31 13.29
N ALA A 78 -0.73 4.34 13.18
CA ALA A 78 -1.62 4.03 14.30
C ALA A 78 -1.53 2.55 14.73
N ASN A 79 -1.21 1.66 13.80
CA ASN A 79 -1.16 0.22 14.02
C ASN A 79 0.27 -0.36 14.07
N LEU A 80 1.31 0.47 14.27
CA LEU A 80 2.71 0.00 14.24
C LEU A 80 3.02 -1.13 15.22
N ALA A 81 2.32 -1.16 16.37
CA ALA A 81 2.51 -2.16 17.42
C ALA A 81 1.98 -3.54 17.04
N ASP A 82 1.07 -3.63 16.06
CA ASP A 82 0.46 -4.88 15.63
C ASP A 82 1.48 -5.72 14.83
N PRO A 83 1.92 -6.89 15.33
CA PRO A 83 2.86 -7.75 14.60
C PRO A 83 2.28 -8.30 13.28
N GLU A 84 0.96 -8.35 13.13
CA GLU A 84 0.25 -8.84 11.94
C GLU A 84 0.00 -7.76 10.87
N LEU A 85 0.45 -6.52 11.11
CA LEU A 85 0.34 -5.44 10.13
C LEU A 85 1.08 -5.81 8.83
N SER A 86 0.30 -6.01 7.76
CA SER A 86 0.75 -6.52 6.46
C SER A 86 0.12 -5.71 5.31
N VAL A 87 0.52 -5.98 4.07
CA VAL A 87 -0.07 -5.33 2.89
C VAL A 87 -1.55 -5.72 2.75
N GLU A 88 -1.89 -6.96 3.08
CA GLU A 88 -3.24 -7.52 3.02
C GLU A 88 -4.15 -6.88 4.06
N THR A 89 -3.69 -6.77 5.31
CA THR A 89 -4.50 -6.17 6.39
C THR A 89 -4.75 -4.68 6.15
N VAL A 90 -3.74 -3.95 5.63
CA VAL A 90 -3.89 -2.54 5.26
C VAL A 90 -4.81 -2.37 4.05
N ALA A 91 -4.68 -3.21 3.01
CA ALA A 91 -5.54 -3.16 1.84
C ALA A 91 -7.02 -3.41 2.22
N GLY A 92 -7.26 -4.41 3.09
CA GLY A 92 -8.58 -4.70 3.64
C GLY A 92 -9.19 -3.54 4.41
N ALA A 93 -8.41 -2.86 5.26
CA ALA A 93 -8.87 -1.70 6.03
C ALA A 93 -9.29 -0.50 5.15
N HIS A 94 -8.75 -0.39 3.94
CA HIS A 94 -9.06 0.68 2.99
C HIS A 94 -9.99 0.26 1.85
N GLY A 95 -10.47 -1.00 1.83
CA GLY A 95 -11.38 -1.49 0.79
C GLY A 95 -10.77 -1.53 -0.62
N ILE A 96 -9.44 -1.70 -0.73
CA ILE A 96 -8.72 -1.69 -2.00
C ILE A 96 -7.97 -3.00 -2.24
N SER A 97 -7.61 -3.29 -3.48
CA SER A 97 -6.72 -4.42 -3.78
C SER A 97 -5.28 -4.14 -3.31
N THR A 98 -4.56 -5.19 -2.94
CA THR A 98 -3.11 -5.12 -2.62
C THR A 98 -2.29 -4.57 -3.78
N ARG A 99 -2.66 -4.92 -5.02
CA ARG A 99 -2.05 -4.41 -6.26
C ARG A 99 -2.24 -2.90 -6.40
N TYR A 100 -3.44 -2.40 -6.11
CA TYR A 100 -3.72 -0.97 -6.17
C TYR A 100 -3.02 -0.20 -5.04
N LEU A 101 -3.03 -0.72 -3.81
CA LEU A 101 -2.23 -0.19 -2.70
C LEU A 101 -0.76 -0.04 -3.09
N GLN A 102 -0.15 -1.10 -3.62
CA GLN A 102 1.24 -1.08 -4.06
C GLN A 102 1.48 -0.08 -5.20
N LYS A 103 0.52 0.05 -6.14
CA LYS A 103 0.57 1.04 -7.23
C LYS A 103 0.56 2.48 -6.67
N VAL A 104 -0.30 2.76 -5.69
CA VAL A 104 -0.42 4.05 -5.02
C VAL A 104 0.89 4.40 -4.29
N LEU A 105 1.39 3.51 -3.43
CA LEU A 105 2.63 3.75 -2.69
C LEU A 105 3.88 3.82 -3.58
N ARG A 106 3.92 3.05 -4.68
CA ARG A 106 5.02 3.13 -5.65
C ARG A 106 5.15 4.50 -6.31
N ARG A 107 4.05 5.23 -6.53
CA ARG A 107 4.10 6.60 -7.07
C ARG A 107 4.90 7.53 -6.14
N ARG A 108 4.83 7.28 -4.83
CA ARG A 108 5.62 7.96 -3.79
C ARG A 108 6.97 7.30 -3.51
N LYS A 109 7.38 6.30 -4.29
CA LYS A 109 8.60 5.49 -4.10
C LYS A 109 8.65 4.79 -2.74
N ILE A 110 7.50 4.52 -2.12
CA ILE A 110 7.41 3.86 -0.81
C ILE A 110 7.24 2.35 -1.02
N ARG A 111 8.12 1.58 -0.36
CA ARG A 111 7.91 0.14 -0.13
C ARG A 111 7.32 -0.03 1.27
N LEU A 112 6.06 -0.43 1.36
CA LEU A 112 5.30 -0.42 2.62
C LEU A 112 6.04 -1.14 3.75
N TRP A 113 6.54 -2.35 3.51
CA TRP A 113 7.19 -3.12 4.57
C TRP A 113 8.52 -2.48 5.03
N ALA A 114 9.34 -1.99 4.10
CA ALA A 114 10.56 -1.27 4.47
C ALA A 114 10.24 -0.01 5.30
N TRP A 115 9.16 0.68 4.93
CA TRP A 115 8.71 1.89 5.63
C TRP A 115 8.19 1.59 7.04
N ILE A 116 7.30 0.60 7.22
CA ILE A 116 6.80 0.18 8.55
C ILE A 116 7.98 -0.27 9.42
N ARG A 117 8.92 -1.03 8.84
CA ARG A 117 10.12 -1.48 9.57
C ARG A 117 10.97 -0.31 10.05
N SER A 118 11.24 0.68 9.20
CA SER A 118 11.98 1.88 9.61
C SER A 118 11.23 2.65 10.72
N ARG A 119 9.91 2.83 10.59
CA ARG A 119 9.08 3.47 11.64
C ARG A 119 9.10 2.71 12.97
N ARG A 120 9.04 1.37 12.97
CA ARG A 120 9.20 0.56 14.19
C ARG A 120 10.57 0.77 14.83
N LEU A 121 11.64 0.79 14.03
CA LEU A 121 13.00 1.03 14.53
C LEU A 121 13.17 2.43 15.13
N GLU A 122 12.55 3.46 14.54
CA GLU A 122 12.51 4.81 15.09
C GLU A 122 11.82 4.82 16.47
N ARG A 123 10.63 4.22 16.59
CA ARG A 123 9.91 4.14 17.87
C ARG A 123 10.69 3.38 18.94
N ILE A 124 11.32 2.26 18.56
CA ILE A 124 12.20 1.51 19.46
C ILE A 124 13.37 2.37 19.92
N ARG A 125 14.03 3.10 19.01
CA ARG A 125 15.14 3.99 19.36
C ARG A 125 14.70 5.06 20.34
N ASP A 126 13.53 5.64 20.14
CA ASP A 126 13.01 6.71 20.99
C ASP A 126 12.65 6.15 22.39
N ASP A 127 11.99 4.99 22.47
CA ASP A 127 11.74 4.28 23.74
C ASP A 127 13.04 3.87 24.45
N LEU A 128 14.09 3.47 23.71
CA LEU A 128 15.39 3.13 24.28
C LEU A 128 16.13 4.33 24.87
N ARG A 129 15.82 5.55 24.41
CA ARG A 129 16.38 6.81 24.92
C ARG A 129 15.61 7.37 26.09
N ASP A 130 14.36 6.94 26.31
CA ASP A 130 13.53 7.42 27.42
C ASP A 130 14.03 6.84 28.76
N PRO A 131 14.51 7.68 29.70
CA PRO A 131 14.95 7.22 31.02
C PRO A 131 13.84 6.51 31.81
N ARG A 132 12.56 6.84 31.57
CA ARG A 132 11.42 6.18 32.23
C ARG A 132 11.31 4.71 31.85
N LEU A 133 11.82 4.33 30.68
CA LEU A 133 11.81 2.96 30.17
C LEU A 133 13.14 2.24 30.39
N ALA A 134 14.10 2.83 31.11
CA ALA A 134 15.42 2.24 31.34
C ALA A 134 15.37 0.86 32.03
N HIS A 135 14.35 0.62 32.86
CA HIS A 135 14.10 -0.65 33.54
C HIS A 135 13.61 -1.77 32.60
N ARG A 136 13.16 -1.45 31.38
CA ARG A 136 12.68 -2.43 30.41
C ARG A 136 13.83 -3.01 29.59
N THR A 137 13.77 -4.32 29.32
CA THR A 137 14.74 -4.98 28.44
C THR A 137 14.57 -4.51 27.00
N VAL A 138 15.65 -4.59 26.20
CA VAL A 138 15.60 -4.26 24.77
C VAL A 138 14.54 -5.09 24.06
N SER A 139 14.44 -6.39 24.37
CA SER A 139 13.43 -7.29 23.80
C SER A 139 12.00 -6.89 24.17
N ALA A 140 11.75 -6.43 25.40
CA ALA A 140 10.43 -5.95 25.81
C ALA A 140 10.02 -4.67 25.06
N VAL A 141 10.97 -3.74 24.87
CA VAL A 141 10.73 -2.54 24.04
C VAL A 141 10.47 -2.92 22.58
N ALA A 142 11.20 -3.89 22.04
CA ALA A 142 11.01 -4.39 20.68
C ALA A 142 9.62 -5.01 20.47
N ALA A 143 9.21 -5.87 21.39
CA ALA A 143 7.93 -6.58 21.33
C ALA A 143 6.74 -5.62 21.34
N ARG A 144 6.82 -4.52 22.11
CA ARG A 144 5.80 -3.46 22.14
C ARG A 144 5.52 -2.84 20.77
N TRP A 145 6.53 -2.82 19.89
CA TRP A 145 6.42 -2.27 18.53
C TRP A 145 6.33 -3.37 17.47
N GLY A 146 5.87 -4.57 17.83
CA GLY A 146 5.64 -5.67 16.88
C GLY A 146 6.94 -6.26 16.31
N VAL A 147 8.07 -6.11 16.99
CA VAL A 147 9.34 -6.77 16.63
C VAL A 147 9.55 -7.98 17.55
N THR A 148 9.26 -9.16 17.02
CA THR A 148 9.33 -10.43 17.77
C THR A 148 10.75 -11.00 17.87
N ASP A 149 11.62 -10.66 16.93
CA ASP A 149 13.02 -11.14 16.92
C ASP A 149 14.00 -10.05 17.37
N ALA A 150 14.37 -10.11 18.66
CA ALA A 150 15.35 -9.21 19.26
C ALA A 150 16.79 -9.44 18.76
N THR A 151 17.12 -10.63 18.26
CA THR A 151 18.45 -10.94 17.72
C THR A 151 18.69 -10.18 16.42
N HIS A 152 17.67 -10.10 15.57
CA HIS A 152 17.73 -9.30 14.34
C HIS A 152 17.60 -7.80 14.59
N LEU A 153 17.04 -7.38 15.72
CA LEU A 153 16.87 -5.96 16.05
C LEU A 153 18.21 -5.22 16.15
N SER A 154 19.20 -5.76 16.86
CA SER A 154 20.48 -5.06 17.07
C SER A 154 21.24 -4.82 15.75
N ARG A 155 21.19 -5.79 14.83
CA ARG A 155 21.76 -5.64 13.48
C ARG A 155 21.01 -4.59 12.67
N ALA A 156 19.67 -4.58 12.76
CA ALA A 156 18.84 -3.62 12.06
C ALA A 156 19.04 -2.19 12.57
N LEU A 157 19.12 -1.98 13.89
CA LEU A 157 19.44 -0.68 14.48
C LEU A 157 20.84 -0.19 14.08
N LYS A 158 21.82 -1.09 14.03
CA LYS A 158 23.17 -0.75 13.58
C LYS A 158 23.19 -0.38 12.08
N ALA A 159 22.44 -1.09 11.25
CA ALA A 159 22.33 -0.78 9.82
C ALA A 159 21.63 0.56 9.56
N GLU A 160 20.55 0.86 10.28
CA GLU A 160 19.76 2.08 10.07
C GLU A 160 20.36 3.32 10.76
N PHE A 161 20.90 3.16 11.97
CA PHE A 161 21.32 4.29 12.83
C PHE A 161 22.81 4.27 13.22
N GLY A 162 23.58 3.29 12.75
CA GLY A 162 25.01 3.16 13.07
C GLY A 162 25.32 2.76 14.52
N ARG A 163 24.30 2.43 15.33
CA ARG A 163 24.44 2.13 16.77
C ARG A 163 23.60 0.91 17.17
N THR A 164 24.11 0.12 18.10
CA THR A 164 23.35 -0.99 18.70
C THR A 164 22.32 -0.46 19.71
N ALA A 165 21.33 -1.30 20.07
CA ALA A 165 20.33 -0.94 21.08
C ALA A 165 20.96 -0.49 22.41
N THR A 166 22.00 -1.20 22.86
CA THR A 166 22.77 -0.88 24.07
C THR A 166 23.47 0.49 23.95
N GLN A 167 24.11 0.78 22.82
CA GLN A 167 24.75 2.08 22.59
C GLN A 167 23.75 3.23 22.52
N ILE A 168 22.57 3.00 21.93
CA ILE A 168 21.48 3.97 21.90
C ILE A 168 21.02 4.31 23.33
N ARG A 169 20.89 3.29 24.19
CA ARG A 169 20.45 3.44 25.58
C ARG A 169 21.47 4.16 26.46
N HIS A 170 22.74 3.78 26.39
CA HIS A 170 23.78 4.37 27.24
C HIS A 170 24.35 5.68 26.70
N GLY A 171 23.83 6.18 25.56
CA GLY A 171 24.33 7.39 24.93
C GLY A 171 25.79 7.30 24.44
N SER A 172 26.41 6.10 24.51
CA SER A 172 27.81 5.92 24.17
C SER A 172 28.04 6.23 22.69
N ARG A 173 28.91 7.20 22.42
CA ARG A 173 29.52 7.36 21.09
C ARG A 173 30.19 6.03 20.71
N PRO A 174 30.13 5.61 19.43
CA PRO A 174 30.79 4.38 19.01
C PRO A 174 32.26 4.45 19.44
N SER A 175 32.70 3.52 20.29
CA SER A 175 34.11 3.39 20.65
C SER A 175 34.88 3.05 19.38
N GLY A 176 35.40 4.08 18.71
CA GLY A 176 36.29 3.93 17.57
C GLY A 176 37.57 3.27 18.06
N ARG A 177 37.74 1.99 17.77
CA ARG A 177 39.09 1.43 17.63
C ARG A 177 39.57 1.81 16.24
N LEU A 178 40.31 2.91 16.18
CA LEU A 178 41.30 3.13 15.14
C LEU A 178 42.54 2.35 15.58
N SER A 179 42.95 1.38 14.76
CA SER A 179 44.27 0.75 14.76
C SER A 179 44.69 0.62 13.31
#